data_AF-A0A248TFV9-F1
#
_entry.id   AF-A0A248TFV9-F1
#
_cell.length_a   1.000
_cell.length_b   1.000
_cell.length_c   1.000
_cell.angle_alpha   90.00
_cell.angle_beta   90.00
_cell.angle_gamma   90.00
#
_symmetry.space_group_name_H-M   'P 1'
#
loop_
_entity.id
_entity.type
_entity.pdbx_description
1 polymer ?
#
loop_
_entity_poly.entity_id
_entity_poly.type
_entity_poly.pdbx_seq_one_letter_code
_entity_poly.pdbx_strand_id
1 'polypeptide(L)'
;MMKKILTFMSIVLLAISVMTPIANAEGHHKHRSHKMHGMHEAFNQFLFDQFDEEINKAVSNYYKNDSMKVQYHTKGQHPHALVKIVQSKEENKLSHPYILTFIVNTYEGDQTEPTGIDKISFGVTPLDNNKVFSQQAVAGSKVELIEFKHHDPKEKIETNKNAE
;
A
#
# COMPACT_ATOMS: atom_id res chain seq x y z
N MET A 1 47.78 36.59 -35.55
CA MET A 1 46.67 37.21 -34.79
C MET A 1 45.85 36.18 -34.00
N MET A 2 45.55 35.00 -34.56
CA MET A 2 44.79 33.92 -33.88
C MET A 2 45.37 33.37 -32.57
N LYS A 3 46.71 33.31 -32.42
CA LYS A 3 47.33 32.76 -31.20
C LYS A 3 47.00 33.56 -29.93
N LYS A 4 46.83 34.89 -30.04
CA LYS A 4 46.51 35.77 -28.90
C LYS A 4 45.05 35.62 -28.43
N ILE A 5 44.14 35.28 -29.35
CA ILE A 5 42.72 35.04 -29.05
C ILE A 5 42.56 33.72 -28.29
N LEU A 6 43.33 32.68 -28.67
CA LEU A 6 43.30 31.39 -28.00
C LEU A 6 43.78 31.49 -26.54
N THR A 7 44.80 32.29 -26.28
CA THR A 7 45.29 32.53 -24.91
C THR A 7 44.25 33.25 -24.06
N PHE A 8 43.53 34.22 -24.63
CA PHE A 8 42.50 34.97 -23.92
C PHE A 8 41.29 34.08 -23.56
N MET A 9 40.83 33.24 -24.49
CA MET A 9 39.77 32.25 -24.22
C MET A 9 40.16 31.26 -23.12
N SER A 10 41.41 30.80 -23.09
CA SER A 10 41.87 29.86 -22.08
C SER A 10 41.89 30.45 -20.66
N ILE A 11 42.19 31.75 -20.54
CA ILE A 11 42.17 32.47 -19.25
C ILE A 11 40.74 32.69 -18.76
N VAL A 12 39.82 33.02 -19.67
CA VAL A 12 38.39 33.19 -19.34
C VAL A 12 37.76 31.87 -18.91
N LEU A 13 38.08 30.75 -19.57
CA LEU A 13 37.59 29.42 -19.14
C LEU A 13 38.11 29.02 -17.76
N LEU A 14 39.37 29.34 -17.45
CA LEU A 14 39.92 29.06 -16.12
C LEU A 14 39.24 29.91 -15.03
N ALA A 15 38.94 31.18 -15.31
CA ALA A 15 38.27 32.06 -14.35
C ALA A 15 36.84 31.61 -13.99
N ILE A 16 36.12 30.96 -14.92
CA ILE A 16 34.76 30.45 -14.67
C ILE A 16 34.77 29.22 -13.75
N SER A 17 35.86 28.44 -13.75
CA SER A 17 35.97 27.21 -12.95
C SER A 17 36.16 27.43 -11.44
N VAL A 18 36.44 28.67 -11.00
CA VAL A 18 36.64 29.02 -9.58
C VAL A 18 35.36 29.53 -8.90
N MET A 19 34.28 29.76 -9.66
CA MET A 19 33.00 30.27 -9.17
C MET A 19 31.91 29.21 -9.04
N THR A 20 32.20 27.93 -9.28
CA THR A 20 31.25 26.88 -8.91
C THR A 20 31.18 26.81 -7.40
N PRO A 21 30.02 27.07 -6.76
CA PRO A 21 29.88 26.73 -5.35
C PRO A 21 30.20 25.24 -5.23
N ILE A 22 31.06 24.89 -4.28
CA ILE A 22 31.23 23.50 -3.88
C ILE A 22 29.83 23.06 -3.47
N ALA A 23 29.19 22.24 -4.31
CA ALA A 23 28.00 21.52 -3.93
C ALA A 23 28.48 20.55 -2.85
N ASN A 24 28.48 21.02 -1.60
CA ASN A 24 28.53 20.16 -0.46
C ASN A 24 27.33 19.23 -0.62
N ALA A 25 27.59 18.01 -1.10
CA ALA A 25 26.72 16.89 -0.81
C ALA A 25 26.82 16.70 0.71
N GLU A 26 26.14 17.56 1.46
CA GLU A 26 25.86 17.36 2.87
C GLU A 26 25.23 15.98 2.93
N GLY A 27 25.98 15.04 3.50
CA GLY A 27 25.57 13.66 3.61
C GLY A 27 24.18 13.62 4.20
N HIS A 28 23.20 13.20 3.39
CA HIS A 28 21.82 12.98 3.80
C HIS A 28 21.76 11.77 4.74
N HIS A 29 22.31 11.93 5.94
CA HIS A 29 22.06 11.07 7.07
C HIS A 29 21.11 11.82 8.00
N LYS A 30 19.98 11.15 8.29
CA LYS A 30 18.91 11.51 9.26
C LYS A 30 17.69 12.29 8.74
N HIS A 31 16.95 11.73 7.77
CA HIS A 31 15.50 12.01 7.61
C HIS A 31 14.71 10.86 6.93
N ARG A 32 15.11 9.59 7.08
CA ARG A 32 14.44 8.46 6.40
C ARG A 32 13.22 7.88 7.12
N SER A 33 13.06 8.06 8.43
CA SER A 33 11.99 7.38 9.19
C SER A 33 10.59 7.95 8.91
N HIS A 34 10.42 9.28 8.91
CA HIS A 34 9.12 9.92 8.69
C HIS A 34 8.60 9.76 7.26
N LYS A 35 9.49 9.73 6.26
CA LYS A 35 9.11 9.64 4.84
C LYS A 35 8.62 8.23 4.45
N MET A 36 9.10 7.19 5.13
CA MET A 36 8.64 5.81 4.89
C MET A 36 7.25 5.53 5.48
N HIS A 37 6.86 6.21 6.57
CA HIS A 37 5.55 6.01 7.19
C HIS A 37 4.42 6.52 6.28
N GLY A 38 4.52 7.76 5.80
CA GLY A 38 3.51 8.32 4.89
C GLY A 38 3.41 7.59 3.54
N MET A 39 4.50 6.98 3.07
CA MET A 39 4.46 6.17 1.85
C MET A 39 3.69 4.85 2.05
N HIS A 40 3.82 4.23 3.23
CA HIS A 40 3.09 3.01 3.55
C HIS A 40 1.59 3.30 3.74
N GLU A 41 1.25 4.41 4.40
CA GLU A 41 -0.14 4.87 4.53
C GLU A 41 -0.77 5.18 3.17
N ALA A 42 -0.08 5.93 2.31
CA ALA A 42 -0.56 6.24 0.96
C ALA A 42 -0.75 4.97 0.11
N PHE A 43 0.15 3.99 0.24
CA PHE A 43 0.02 2.72 -0.46
C PHE A 43 -1.14 1.87 0.07
N ASN A 44 -1.36 1.85 1.39
CA ASN A 44 -2.51 1.15 1.98
C ASN A 44 -3.84 1.78 1.54
N GLN A 45 -3.91 3.13 1.50
CA GLN A 45 -5.06 3.86 0.96
C GLN A 45 -5.29 3.50 -0.50
N PHE A 46 -4.24 3.54 -1.32
CA PHE A 46 -4.33 3.15 -2.72
C PHE A 46 -4.86 1.72 -2.90
N LEU A 47 -4.37 0.75 -2.12
CA LEU A 47 -4.84 -0.63 -2.21
C LEU A 47 -6.29 -0.80 -1.81
N PHE A 48 -6.77 -0.08 -0.81
CA PHE A 48 -8.17 -0.14 -0.44
C PHE A 48 -9.06 0.55 -1.47
N ASP A 49 -8.68 1.74 -1.96
CA ASP A 49 -9.42 2.42 -3.03
C ASP A 49 -9.53 1.50 -4.27
N GLN A 50 -8.47 0.73 -4.55
CA GLN A 50 -8.44 -0.22 -5.64
C GLN A 50 -9.33 -1.47 -5.40
N PHE A 51 -9.55 -1.87 -4.15
CA PHE A 51 -10.32 -3.06 -3.75
C PHE A 51 -11.68 -2.70 -3.12
N ASP A 52 -12.11 -1.45 -3.19
CA ASP A 52 -13.29 -0.94 -2.50
C ASP A 52 -14.54 -1.74 -2.89
N GLU A 53 -14.72 -2.04 -4.19
CA GLU A 53 -15.85 -2.83 -4.68
C GLU A 53 -15.85 -4.26 -4.10
N GLU A 54 -14.71 -4.94 -4.10
CA GLU A 54 -14.56 -6.30 -3.58
C GLU A 54 -14.76 -6.36 -2.06
N ILE A 55 -14.24 -5.36 -1.35
CA ILE A 55 -14.41 -5.20 0.10
C ILE A 55 -15.89 -5.00 0.43
N ASN A 56 -16.54 -4.01 -0.19
CA ASN A 56 -17.96 -3.74 0.04
C ASN A 56 -18.80 -4.96 -0.30
N LYS A 57 -18.54 -5.63 -1.42
CA LYS A 57 -19.22 -6.86 -1.81
C LYS A 57 -19.02 -7.99 -0.79
N ALA A 58 -17.81 -8.17 -0.27
CA ALA A 58 -17.54 -9.20 0.75
C ALA A 58 -18.31 -8.90 2.05
N VAL A 59 -18.32 -7.64 2.48
CA VAL A 59 -19.06 -7.18 3.67
C VAL A 59 -20.57 -7.35 3.49
N SER A 60 -21.14 -6.83 2.40
CA SER A 60 -22.58 -6.95 2.13
C SER A 60 -23.05 -8.39 2.05
N ASN A 61 -22.24 -9.28 1.44
CA ASN A 61 -22.54 -10.71 1.41
C ASN A 61 -22.50 -11.37 2.79
N TYR A 62 -21.54 -10.99 3.64
CA TYR A 62 -21.41 -11.56 4.99
C TYR A 62 -22.59 -11.13 5.88
N TYR A 63 -22.88 -9.84 5.94
CA TYR A 63 -23.97 -9.28 6.74
C TYR A 63 -25.35 -9.47 6.10
N LYS A 64 -25.40 -9.91 4.84
CA LYS A 64 -26.62 -9.99 4.02
C LYS A 64 -27.36 -8.65 3.98
N ASN A 65 -26.59 -7.56 3.92
CA ASN A 65 -27.10 -6.21 3.98
C ASN A 65 -26.28 -5.28 3.07
N ASP A 66 -26.93 -4.72 2.05
CA ASP A 66 -26.31 -3.81 1.08
C ASP A 66 -26.14 -2.39 1.64
N SER A 67 -26.73 -2.08 2.81
CA SER A 67 -26.57 -0.78 3.48
C SER A 67 -25.37 -0.74 4.44
N MET A 68 -24.54 -1.78 4.46
CA MET A 68 -23.33 -1.78 5.27
C MET A 68 -22.33 -0.75 4.72
N LYS A 69 -21.77 0.05 5.61
CA LYS A 69 -20.69 0.98 5.28
C LYS A 69 -19.38 0.44 5.80
N VAL A 70 -18.32 0.64 5.02
CA VAL A 70 -16.98 0.19 5.37
C VAL A 70 -16.10 1.41 5.58
N GLN A 71 -15.29 1.40 6.65
CA GLN A 71 -14.23 2.37 6.86
C GLN A 71 -12.93 1.69 7.22
N TYR A 72 -11.84 2.36 6.92
CA TYR A 72 -10.50 1.97 7.33
C TYR A 72 -10.38 1.84 8.85
N HIS A 73 -9.81 0.72 9.31
CA HIS A 73 -9.44 0.59 10.71
C HIS A 73 -8.14 1.36 10.98
N THR A 74 -8.23 2.52 11.63
CA THR A 74 -7.09 3.44 11.84
C THR A 74 -6.47 3.38 13.24
N LYS A 75 -6.92 2.49 14.15
CA LYS A 75 -6.39 2.48 15.51
C LYS A 75 -4.94 1.97 15.55
N GLY A 76 -4.10 2.74 16.24
CA GLY A 76 -2.64 2.57 16.41
C GLY A 76 -2.17 1.34 17.18
N GLN A 77 -2.84 0.19 17.04
CA GLN A 77 -2.43 -1.10 17.59
C GLN A 77 -2.00 -2.12 16.52
N HIS A 78 -1.99 -1.74 15.24
CA HIS A 78 -1.43 -2.55 14.16
C HIS A 78 -0.14 -1.92 13.63
N PRO A 79 1.01 -2.13 14.30
CA PRO A 79 2.29 -1.57 13.86
C PRO A 79 2.79 -2.15 12.51
N HIS A 80 2.13 -3.17 11.97
CA HIS A 80 2.55 -3.85 10.75
C HIS A 80 1.36 -4.08 9.81
N ALA A 81 1.27 -3.23 8.79
CA ALA A 81 0.49 -3.36 7.56
C ALA A 81 -1.02 -3.67 7.72
N LEU A 82 -1.84 -2.61 7.58
CA LEU A 82 -3.30 -2.71 7.41
C LEU A 82 -3.67 -3.57 6.19
N VAL A 83 -2.76 -3.63 5.22
CA VAL A 83 -2.79 -4.57 4.10
C VAL A 83 -1.58 -5.50 4.15
N LYS A 84 -1.78 -6.76 4.56
CA LYS A 84 -0.70 -7.75 4.51
C LYS A 84 -0.63 -8.37 3.12
N ILE A 85 0.55 -8.30 2.49
CA ILE A 85 0.84 -8.98 1.22
C ILE A 85 1.73 -10.19 1.50
N VAL A 86 1.26 -11.39 1.16
CA VAL A 86 2.07 -12.60 1.20
C VAL A 86 2.31 -13.07 -0.23
N GLN A 87 3.58 -13.09 -0.65
CA GLN A 87 4.02 -13.61 -1.95
C GLN A 87 4.55 -15.04 -1.80
N SER A 88 4.16 -15.95 -2.70
CA SER A 88 4.71 -17.30 -2.74
C SER A 88 6.16 -17.25 -3.26
N LYS A 89 7.14 -17.59 -2.40
CA LYS A 89 8.54 -17.82 -2.76
C LYS A 89 8.94 -19.19 -2.22
N GLU A 90 8.55 -20.23 -2.94
CA GLU A 90 8.88 -21.64 -2.65
C GLU A 90 8.34 -22.20 -1.32
N GLU A 91 7.92 -23.46 -1.37
CA GLU A 91 7.46 -24.32 -0.25
C GLU A 91 6.10 -24.09 0.42
N ASN A 92 5.35 -23.01 0.14
CA ASN A 92 3.92 -22.93 0.51
C ASN A 92 3.05 -22.66 -0.71
N LYS A 93 2.35 -23.72 -1.17
CA LYS A 93 1.35 -23.65 -2.26
C LYS A 93 0.15 -22.81 -1.83
N LEU A 94 0.30 -21.50 -1.84
CA LEU A 94 -0.85 -20.61 -1.88
C LEU A 94 -1.54 -20.82 -3.23
N SER A 95 -2.87 -20.92 -3.24
CA SER A 95 -3.67 -21.06 -4.47
C SER A 95 -3.53 -19.85 -5.40
N HIS A 96 -3.03 -18.72 -4.90
CA HIS A 96 -2.83 -17.47 -5.61
C HIS A 96 -1.40 -16.94 -5.39
N PRO A 97 -0.81 -16.24 -6.37
CA PRO A 97 0.56 -15.71 -6.26
C PRO A 97 0.69 -14.63 -5.18
N TYR A 98 -0.40 -13.91 -4.89
CA TYR A 98 -0.47 -12.92 -3.82
C TYR A 98 -1.74 -13.12 -2.99
N ILE A 99 -1.60 -12.94 -1.67
CA ILE A 99 -2.75 -12.78 -0.76
C ILE A 99 -2.67 -11.39 -0.15
N LEU A 100 -3.75 -10.62 -0.31
CA LEU A 100 -3.97 -9.33 0.33
C LEU A 100 -4.97 -9.49 1.47
N THR A 101 -4.66 -8.94 2.64
CA THR A 101 -5.57 -8.99 3.80
C THR A 101 -5.85 -7.59 4.30
N PHE A 102 -7.11 -7.19 4.32
CA PHE A 102 -7.61 -5.89 4.78
C PHE A 102 -8.24 -6.02 6.18
N ILE A 103 -8.09 -5.00 7.01
CA ILE A 103 -8.80 -4.85 8.28
C ILE A 103 -9.68 -3.61 8.19
N VAL A 104 -10.98 -3.80 8.38
CA VAL A 104 -11.99 -2.74 8.17
C VAL A 104 -12.95 -2.64 9.34
N ASN A 105 -13.43 -1.44 9.63
CA ASN A 105 -14.59 -1.22 10.48
C ASN A 105 -15.84 -1.28 9.62
N THR A 106 -16.84 -2.03 10.06
CA THR A 106 -18.14 -2.12 9.39
C THR A 106 -19.22 -1.46 10.22
N TYR A 107 -20.14 -0.77 9.57
CA TYR A 107 -21.21 0.00 10.21
C TYR A 107 -22.53 -0.32 9.54
N GLU A 108 -23.55 -0.54 10.34
CA GLU A 108 -24.91 -0.64 9.85
C GLU A 108 -25.57 0.75 9.78
N GLY A 109 -25.89 1.21 8.57
CA GLY A 109 -26.58 2.49 8.36
C GLY A 109 -25.74 3.70 8.78
N ASP A 110 -26.29 4.53 9.67
CA ASP A 110 -25.66 5.77 10.17
C ASP A 110 -25.15 5.63 11.61
N GLN A 111 -24.95 4.39 12.09
CA GLN A 111 -24.42 4.15 13.44
C GLN A 111 -23.02 4.75 13.61
N THR A 112 -22.78 5.34 14.78
CA THR A 112 -21.48 5.91 15.15
C THR A 112 -20.49 4.86 15.67
N GLU A 113 -21.01 3.76 16.22
CA GLU A 113 -20.20 2.64 16.67
C GLU A 113 -20.11 1.59 15.56
N PRO A 114 -18.93 1.00 15.34
CA PRO A 114 -18.81 -0.09 14.38
C PRO A 114 -19.61 -1.29 14.86
N THR A 115 -20.25 -1.97 13.91
CA THR A 115 -20.89 -3.28 14.07
C THR A 115 -19.83 -4.40 14.09
N GLY A 116 -18.69 -4.20 13.42
CA GLY A 116 -17.60 -5.18 13.35
C GLY A 116 -16.23 -4.57 13.09
N ILE A 117 -15.19 -5.33 13.46
CA ILE A 117 -13.81 -5.15 12.98
C ILE A 117 -13.45 -6.38 12.16
N ASP A 118 -13.62 -6.27 10.85
CA ASP A 118 -13.57 -7.42 9.96
C ASP A 118 -12.23 -7.54 9.28
N LYS A 119 -11.75 -8.78 9.19
CA LYS A 119 -10.55 -9.15 8.46
C LYS A 119 -10.93 -9.88 7.18
N ILE A 120 -10.58 -9.30 6.05
CA ILE A 120 -10.98 -9.78 4.72
C ILE A 120 -9.73 -10.12 3.93
N SER A 121 -9.61 -11.35 3.42
CA SER A 121 -8.45 -11.80 2.65
C SER A 121 -8.83 -12.16 1.23
N PHE A 122 -8.10 -11.62 0.27
CA PHE A 122 -8.28 -11.84 -1.16
C PHE A 122 -7.05 -12.48 -1.77
N GLY A 123 -7.28 -13.48 -2.63
CA GLY A 123 -6.30 -14.03 -3.53
C GLY A 123 -6.24 -13.19 -4.80
N VAL A 124 -5.05 -12.76 -5.19
CA VAL A 124 -4.84 -11.90 -6.36
C VAL A 124 -3.93 -12.61 -7.34
N THR A 125 -4.43 -12.80 -8.55
CA THR A 125 -3.68 -13.41 -9.66
C THR A 125 -3.63 -12.40 -10.82
N PRO A 126 -2.45 -11.90 -11.20
CA PRO A 126 -2.32 -11.04 -12.38
C PRO A 126 -2.93 -11.73 -13.60
N LEU A 127 -3.74 -11.01 -14.38
CA LEU A 127 -4.22 -11.52 -15.65
C LEU A 127 -3.10 -11.36 -16.68
N ASP A 128 -2.77 -12.44 -17.38
CA ASP A 128 -1.96 -12.31 -18.59
C ASP A 128 -2.73 -11.45 -19.59
N ASN A 129 -2.05 -10.45 -20.16
CA ASN A 129 -2.57 -9.36 -21.01
C ASN A 129 -3.44 -9.78 -22.22
N ASN A 130 -3.65 -11.09 -22.44
CA ASN A 130 -4.38 -11.67 -23.57
C ASN A 130 -5.76 -12.24 -23.20
N LYS A 131 -6.23 -12.13 -21.95
CA LYS A 131 -7.58 -12.59 -21.57
C LYS A 131 -8.50 -11.41 -21.25
N VAL A 132 -9.60 -11.37 -22.01
CA VAL A 132 -10.71 -10.43 -21.92
C VAL A 132 -11.04 -10.07 -20.47
N PHE A 133 -11.05 -8.77 -20.17
CA PHE A 133 -11.49 -8.21 -18.89
C PHE A 133 -12.87 -8.79 -18.52
N SER A 134 -12.90 -9.74 -17.58
CA SER A 134 -14.13 -10.11 -16.91
C SER A 134 -14.44 -9.05 -15.84
N GLN A 135 -15.72 -8.90 -15.48
CA GLN A 135 -16.22 -7.92 -14.51
C GLN A 135 -15.67 -8.07 -13.07
N GLN A 136 -14.65 -8.89 -12.85
CA GLN A 136 -13.98 -9.13 -11.55
C GLN A 136 -12.48 -8.78 -11.63
N ALA A 137 -12.09 -7.99 -12.63
CA ALA A 137 -10.71 -7.62 -12.88
C ALA A 137 -10.37 -6.30 -12.17
N VAL A 138 -9.79 -6.40 -10.99
CA VAL A 138 -9.21 -5.26 -10.27
C VAL A 138 -7.83 -4.99 -10.85
N ALA A 139 -7.62 -3.81 -11.46
CA ALA A 139 -6.34 -3.39 -12.03
C ALA A 139 -5.65 -4.46 -12.92
N GLY A 140 -6.43 -5.20 -13.73
CA GLY A 140 -5.89 -6.27 -14.58
C GLY A 140 -5.48 -7.54 -13.81
N SER A 141 -6.08 -7.80 -12.65
CA SER A 141 -5.88 -9.02 -11.86
C SER A 141 -7.21 -9.70 -11.56
N LYS A 142 -7.24 -11.04 -11.59
CA LYS A 142 -8.36 -11.82 -11.04
C LYS A 142 -8.26 -11.77 -9.52
N VAL A 143 -9.37 -11.39 -8.89
CA VAL A 143 -9.49 -11.35 -7.43
C VAL A 143 -10.50 -12.40 -6.96
N GLU A 144 -10.16 -13.12 -5.89
CA GLU A 144 -11.02 -14.13 -5.28
C GLU A 144 -11.03 -13.95 -3.76
N LEU A 145 -12.21 -13.96 -3.14
CA LEU A 145 -12.33 -13.92 -1.69
C LEU A 145 -11.87 -15.27 -1.11
N ILE A 146 -10.81 -15.24 -0.29
CA ILE A 146 -10.28 -16.43 0.39
C ILE A 146 -10.94 -16.59 1.75
N GLU A 147 -11.03 -15.50 2.52
CA GLU A 147 -11.47 -15.57 3.91
C GLU A 147 -12.14 -14.26 4.35
N PHE A 148 -13.21 -14.39 5.13
CA PHE A 148 -13.84 -13.30 5.87
C PHE A 148 -13.92 -13.70 7.35
N LYS A 149 -13.35 -12.88 8.23
CA LYS A 149 -13.35 -13.09 9.68
C LYS A 149 -13.91 -11.86 10.37
N HIS A 150 -15.11 -12.02 10.91
CA HIS A 150 -15.74 -11.02 11.76
C HIS A 150 -15.13 -11.03 13.16
N HIS A 151 -14.91 -9.85 13.73
CA HIS A 151 -14.59 -9.71 15.15
C HIS A 151 -15.54 -8.70 15.76
N ASP A 152 -16.04 -9.05 16.93
CA ASP A 152 -16.85 -8.14 17.72
C ASP A 152 -16.00 -6.92 18.12
N PRO A 153 -16.50 -5.70 17.92
CA PRO A 153 -15.73 -4.48 18.20
C PRO A 153 -15.44 -4.29 19.70
N LYS A 154 -16.11 -5.07 20.55
CA LYS A 154 -15.94 -5.11 22.02
C LYS A 154 -14.94 -6.20 22.46
N GLU A 155 -14.60 -7.14 21.58
CA GLU A 155 -13.61 -8.17 21.85
C GLU A 155 -12.21 -7.59 21.60
N LYS A 156 -11.30 -7.71 22.57
CA LYS A 156 -9.91 -7.31 22.35
C LYS A 156 -9.29 -8.28 21.36
N ILE A 157 -8.77 -7.78 20.24
CA ILE A 157 -7.94 -8.58 19.33
C ILE A 157 -6.68 -9.01 20.10
N GLU A 158 -6.68 -10.21 20.66
CA GLU A 158 -5.51 -10.77 21.33
C GLU A 158 -4.45 -11.13 20.27
N THR A 159 -3.43 -10.27 20.14
CA THR A 159 -2.22 -10.61 19.41
C THR A 159 -1.47 -11.69 20.18
N ASN A 160 -1.39 -12.88 19.61
CA ASN A 160 -0.52 -13.95 20.08
C ASN A 160 0.94 -13.44 19.99
N LYS A 161 1.56 -13.16 21.15
CA LYS A 161 2.92 -12.60 21.28
C LYS A 161 4.04 -13.61 21.04
N ASN A 162 3.74 -14.80 20.52
CA ASN A 162 4.70 -15.91 20.42
C ASN A 162 5.23 -16.10 18.99
N ALA A 163 5.70 -15.03 18.36
CA ALA A 163 6.46 -15.12 17.11
C ALA A 163 7.59 -14.07 17.11
N GLU A 164 8.51 -14.22 18.07
CA GLU A 164 9.92 -13.80 17.93
C GLU A 164 10.79 -15.06 17.94
#